data_AF-A0AAE0ZGY7-F1
#
_entry.id   AF-A0AAE0ZGY7-F1
#
_cell.length_a   1.000
_cell.length_b   1.000
_cell.length_c   1.000
_cell.angle_alpha   90.00
_cell.angle_beta   90.00
_cell.angle_gamma   90.00
#
_symmetry.space_group_name_H-M   'P 1'
#
loop_
_entity.id
_entity.type
_entity.pdbx_description
1 polymer ?
#
loop_
_entity_poly.entity_id
_entity_poly.type
_entity_poly.pdbx_seq_one_letter_code
_entity_poly.pdbx_strand_id
1 'polypeptide(L)'
;MWKHNTPSKFLDQKNPSALKISMASGRKHGKILKEKNKAAVQMVNKKIKEKIIENERKKKEKEIQDKERHASLLNDIMHQGGLCQTKEDLDNLLSQPQPLQNLKSQMRFRKHYMGAKDLRLTGNFRMLYHSLCCHLGFESDIDSTQEPPSKRRKIDISGNESPSESSDLDLNQDEEESESESDSEC
;
A
#
# COMPACT_ATOMS: atom_id res chain seq x y z
N MET A 1 35.90 30.84 -14.13
CA MET A 1 36.69 30.49 -12.92
C MET A 1 36.02 31.10 -11.70
N TRP A 2 35.54 30.28 -10.76
CA TRP A 2 35.00 30.79 -9.50
C TRP A 2 36.17 31.21 -8.60
N LYS A 3 36.26 32.49 -8.26
CA LYS A 3 37.28 32.99 -7.32
C LYS A 3 36.98 32.43 -5.94
N HIS A 4 37.71 31.39 -5.53
CA HIS A 4 37.65 30.89 -4.16
C HIS A 4 38.15 31.97 -3.21
N ASN A 5 37.25 32.60 -2.46
CA ASN A 5 37.59 33.46 -1.33
C ASN A 5 38.15 32.58 -0.21
N THR A 6 39.46 32.34 -0.23
CA THR A 6 40.15 31.70 0.88
C THR A 6 40.12 32.64 2.09
N PRO A 7 39.67 32.17 3.27
CA PRO A 7 39.63 32.97 4.49
C PRO A 7 40.99 33.60 4.86
N SER A 8 42.11 33.00 4.41
CA SER A 8 43.47 33.53 4.60
C SER A 8 43.60 34.99 4.12
N LYS A 9 43.09 35.33 2.94
CA LYS A 9 43.27 36.69 2.39
C LYS A 9 42.53 37.77 3.20
N PHE A 10 41.50 37.39 3.95
CA PHE A 10 40.75 38.28 4.83
C PHE A 10 41.41 38.46 6.21
N LEU A 11 42.25 37.49 6.61
CA LEU A 11 42.93 37.46 7.90
C LEU A 11 44.28 38.20 7.85
N ASP A 12 44.93 38.23 6.68
CA ASP A 12 46.20 38.94 6.46
C ASP A 12 46.11 40.47 6.62
N GLN A 13 44.89 41.04 6.60
CA GLN A 13 44.65 42.48 6.74
C GLN A 13 44.40 42.94 8.20
N LYS A 14 44.37 42.01 9.17
CA LYS A 14 44.06 42.34 10.58
C LYS A 14 45.30 42.28 11.46
N ASN A 15 45.41 43.23 12.39
CA ASN A 15 46.46 43.24 13.41
C ASN A 15 46.57 41.87 14.12
N PRO A 16 47.79 41.37 14.40
CA PRO A 16 48.02 40.02 14.91
C PRO A 16 47.33 39.72 16.25
N SER A 17 47.09 40.74 17.07
CA SER A 17 46.29 40.63 18.31
C SER A 17 44.80 40.41 18.01
N ALA A 18 44.22 41.17 17.08
CA ALA A 18 42.84 41.02 16.64
C ALA A 18 42.60 39.66 15.94
N LEU A 19 43.61 39.18 15.20
CA LEU A 19 43.62 37.84 14.60
C LEU A 19 43.52 36.74 15.65
N LYS A 20 44.36 36.80 16.71
CA LYS A 20 44.33 35.83 17.82
C LYS A 20 42.96 35.80 18.52
N ILE A 21 42.37 36.97 18.79
CA ILE A 21 41.04 37.08 19.41
C ILE A 21 39.96 36.48 18.49
N SER A 22 40.01 36.79 17.20
CA SER A 22 39.05 36.28 16.21
C SER A 22 39.14 34.76 16.05
N MET A 23 40.34 34.20 15.98
CA MET A 23 40.57 32.75 15.90
C MET A 23 40.13 32.03 17.18
N ALA A 24 40.41 32.60 18.36
CA ALA A 24 39.95 32.04 19.63
C ALA A 24 38.42 32.04 19.74
N SER A 25 37.76 33.13 19.35
CA SER A 25 36.30 33.22 19.27
C SER A 25 35.72 32.23 18.27
N GLY A 26 36.32 32.10 17.08
CA GLY A 26 35.91 31.13 16.06
C GLY A 26 36.03 29.68 16.54
N ARG A 27 37.09 29.33 17.29
CA ARG A 27 37.24 28.00 17.91
C ARG A 27 36.16 27.73 18.97
N LYS A 28 35.86 28.73 19.83
CA LYS A 28 34.81 28.61 20.85
C LYS A 28 33.43 28.40 20.22
N HIS A 29 33.06 29.23 19.24
CA HIS A 29 31.78 29.11 18.55
C HIS A 29 31.70 27.87 17.65
N GLY A 30 32.82 27.46 17.04
CA GLY A 30 32.91 26.24 16.24
C GLY A 30 32.65 24.97 17.05
N LYS A 31 33.10 24.92 18.31
CA LYS A 31 32.78 23.79 19.21
C LYS A 31 31.28 23.71 19.50
N ILE A 32 30.66 24.85 19.81
CA ILE A 32 29.21 24.93 20.04
C ILE A 32 28.43 24.51 18.79
N LEU A 33 28.86 24.94 17.59
CA LEU A 33 28.20 24.57 16.35
C LEU A 33 28.30 23.07 16.05
N LYS A 34 29.46 22.46 16.33
CA LYS A 34 29.65 21.01 16.20
C LYS A 34 28.74 20.23 17.15
N GLU A 35 28.63 20.66 18.40
CA GLU A 35 27.75 20.03 19.40
C GLU A 35 26.27 20.15 19.00
N LYS A 36 25.82 21.33 18.55
CA LYS A 36 24.47 21.55 18.02
C LYS A 36 24.18 20.65 16.81
N ASN A 37 25.11 20.55 15.86
CA ASN A 37 24.94 19.70 14.68
C ASN A 37 24.88 18.22 15.07
N LYS A 38 25.75 17.77 16.00
CA LYS A 38 25.71 16.39 16.51
C LYS A 38 24.35 16.07 17.15
N ALA A 39 23.80 16.99 17.95
CA ALA A 39 22.48 16.81 18.56
C ALA A 39 21.36 16.77 17.50
N ALA A 40 21.42 17.62 16.48
CA ALA A 40 20.45 17.61 15.38
C ALA A 40 20.48 16.29 14.60
N VAL A 41 21.67 15.81 14.25
CA VAL A 41 21.84 14.52 13.55
C VAL A 41 21.34 13.35 14.41
N GLN A 42 21.64 13.35 15.72
CA GLN A 42 21.12 12.32 16.62
C GLN A 42 19.59 12.31 16.70
N MET A 43 18.95 13.49 16.73
CA MET A 43 17.49 13.60 16.72
C MET A 43 16.90 13.04 15.42
N VAL A 44 17.47 13.38 14.26
CA VAL A 44 17.02 12.86 12.96
C VAL A 44 17.17 11.34 12.91
N ASN A 45 18.33 10.82 13.30
CA ASN A 45 18.57 9.37 13.34
C ASN A 45 17.60 8.65 14.26
N LYS A 46 17.27 9.24 15.42
CA LYS A 46 16.26 8.70 16.33
C LYS A 46 14.88 8.63 15.67
N LYS A 47 14.43 9.72 15.02
CA LYS A 47 13.15 9.77 14.30
C LYS A 47 13.08 8.76 13.16
N ILE A 48 14.17 8.59 12.41
CA ILE A 48 14.23 7.59 11.33
C ILE A 48 14.06 6.18 11.90
N LYS A 49 14.79 5.86 12.98
CA LYS A 49 14.67 4.55 13.65
C LYS A 49 13.25 4.30 14.16
N GLU A 50 12.63 5.29 14.80
CA GLU A 50 11.24 5.20 15.27
C GLU A 50 10.27 4.92 14.11
N LYS A 51 10.40 5.64 12.98
CA LYS A 51 9.58 5.39 11.79
C LYS A 51 9.77 4.00 11.18
N ILE A 52 11.01 3.50 11.14
CA ILE A 52 11.30 2.15 10.64
C ILE A 52 10.59 1.11 11.52
N ILE A 53 10.72 1.22 12.84
CA ILE A 53 10.07 0.33 13.81
C ILE A 53 8.54 0.38 13.65
N GLU A 54 7.98 1.58 13.50
CA GLU A 54 6.54 1.75 13.30
C GLU A 54 6.05 1.10 11.99
N ASN A 55 6.80 1.27 10.90
CA ASN A 55 6.48 0.66 9.61
C ASN A 55 6.55 -0.87 9.67
N GLU A 56 7.57 -1.43 10.33
CA GLU A 56 7.67 -2.87 10.55
C GLU A 56 6.51 -3.40 11.38
N ARG A 57 6.11 -2.68 12.44
CA ARG A 57 4.95 -3.04 13.24
C ARG A 57 3.67 -3.05 12.40
N LYS A 58 3.44 -2.00 11.61
CA LYS A 58 2.30 -1.89 10.70
C LYS A 58 2.29 -3.00 9.65
N LYS A 59 3.46 -3.38 9.11
CA LYS A 59 3.59 -4.49 8.16
C LYS A 59 3.19 -5.82 8.81
N LYS A 60 3.70 -6.11 10.01
CA LYS A 60 3.36 -7.32 10.76
C LYS A 60 1.87 -7.36 11.13
N GLU A 61 1.29 -6.24 11.55
CA GLU A 61 -0.13 -6.14 11.87
C GLU A 61 -1.01 -6.41 10.65
N LYS A 62 -0.67 -5.84 9.48
CA LYS A 62 -1.37 -6.14 8.22
C LYS A 62 -1.27 -7.61 7.84
N GLU A 63 -0.08 -8.21 7.97
CA GLU A 63 0.13 -9.63 7.65
C GLU A 63 -0.70 -10.55 8.56
N ILE A 64 -0.80 -10.24 9.85
CA ILE A 64 -1.65 -10.98 10.80
C ILE A 64 -3.13 -10.83 10.40
N GLN A 65 -3.59 -9.60 10.13
CA GLN A 65 -4.98 -9.38 9.72
C GLN A 65 -5.32 -10.11 8.42
N ASP A 66 -4.41 -10.14 7.44
CA ASP A 66 -4.65 -10.86 6.19
C ASP A 66 -4.66 -12.38 6.40
N LYS A 67 -3.80 -12.92 7.28
CA LYS A 67 -3.85 -14.33 7.69
C LYS A 67 -5.16 -14.67 8.40
N GLU A 68 -5.63 -13.81 9.31
CA GLU A 68 -6.90 -13.99 10.01
C GLU A 68 -8.10 -13.95 9.05
N ARG A 69 -8.12 -12.99 8.10
CA ARG A 69 -9.14 -12.92 7.05
C ARG A 69 -9.13 -14.17 6.18
N HIS A 70 -7.96 -14.67 5.81
CA HIS A 70 -7.82 -15.91 5.04
C HIS A 70 -8.36 -17.11 5.82
N ALA A 71 -7.96 -17.25 7.09
CA ALA A 71 -8.42 -18.34 7.95
C ALA A 71 -9.94 -18.29 8.15
N SER A 72 -10.51 -17.09 8.36
CA SER A 72 -11.95 -16.90 8.47
C SER A 72 -12.68 -17.32 7.19
N LEU A 73 -12.19 -16.90 6.02
CA LEU A 73 -12.82 -17.26 4.74
C LEU A 73 -12.74 -18.76 4.47
N LEU A 74 -11.61 -19.39 4.79
CA LEU A 74 -11.44 -20.83 4.65
C LEU A 74 -12.40 -21.59 5.58
N ASN A 75 -12.51 -21.16 6.83
CA ASN A 75 -13.45 -21.75 7.80
C ASN A 75 -14.90 -21.60 7.33
N ASP A 76 -15.30 -20.43 6.82
CA ASP A 76 -16.64 -20.21 6.28
C ASP A 76 -16.97 -21.21 5.16
N ILE A 77 -16.01 -21.44 4.25
CA ILE A 77 -16.18 -22.38 3.14
C ILE A 77 -16.22 -23.82 3.62
N MET A 78 -15.39 -24.19 4.59
CA MET A 78 -15.43 -25.53 5.18
C MET A 78 -16.77 -25.79 5.88
N HIS A 79 -17.32 -24.82 6.61
CA HIS A 79 -18.63 -24.93 7.24
C HIS A 79 -19.78 -25.05 6.22
N GLN A 80 -19.62 -24.48 5.03
CA GLN A 80 -20.59 -24.60 3.93
C GLN A 80 -20.56 -25.97 3.23
N GLY A 81 -19.60 -26.85 3.55
CA GLY A 81 -19.42 -28.14 2.89
C GLY A 81 -18.27 -28.16 1.86
N GLY A 82 -17.47 -27.09 1.80
CA GLY A 82 -16.33 -26.96 0.91
C GLY A 82 -16.60 -26.06 -0.30
N LEU A 83 -15.69 -26.09 -1.28
CA LEU A 83 -15.85 -25.36 -2.52
C LEU A 83 -16.84 -26.07 -3.44
N CYS A 84 -17.82 -25.33 -3.97
CA CYS A 84 -18.79 -25.90 -4.91
C CYS A 84 -18.09 -26.29 -6.21
N GLN A 85 -18.18 -27.55 -6.64
CA GLN A 85 -17.59 -28.04 -7.90
C GLN A 85 -18.64 -28.44 -8.92
N THR A 86 -19.84 -28.79 -8.44
CA THR A 86 -20.98 -29.21 -9.25
C THR A 86 -22.14 -28.24 -9.12
N LYS A 87 -23.12 -28.34 -10.03
CA LYS A 87 -24.37 -27.57 -9.94
C LYS A 87 -25.15 -27.94 -8.69
N GLU A 88 -25.12 -29.22 -8.30
CA GLU A 88 -25.74 -29.72 -7.07
C GLU A 88 -25.11 -29.08 -5.83
N ASP A 89 -23.79 -28.94 -5.76
CA ASP A 89 -23.12 -28.25 -4.65
C ASP A 89 -23.55 -26.79 -4.55
N LEU A 90 -23.72 -26.14 -5.71
CA LEU A 90 -24.15 -24.75 -5.77
C LEU A 90 -25.61 -24.62 -5.31
N ASP A 91 -26.49 -25.50 -5.75
CA ASP A 91 -27.90 -25.51 -5.32
C ASP A 91 -28.01 -25.81 -3.82
N ASN A 92 -27.19 -26.73 -3.29
CA ASN A 92 -27.07 -27.00 -1.86
C ASN A 92 -26.56 -25.77 -1.09
N LEU A 93 -25.58 -25.04 -1.61
CA LEU A 93 -25.09 -23.79 -1.02
C LEU A 93 -26.18 -22.71 -0.98
N LEU A 94 -27.01 -22.63 -2.02
CA LEU A 94 -28.13 -21.69 -2.09
C LEU A 94 -29.29 -22.06 -1.17
N SER A 95 -29.42 -23.34 -0.81
CA SER A 95 -30.41 -23.82 0.16
C SER A 95 -30.07 -23.44 1.62
N GLN A 96 -28.80 -23.10 1.89
CA GLN A 96 -28.33 -22.67 3.21
C GLN A 96 -28.78 -21.24 3.57
N PRO A 97 -28.81 -20.89 4.86
CA PRO A 97 -29.09 -19.53 5.30
C PRO A 97 -28.09 -18.54 4.69
N GLN A 98 -28.58 -17.37 4.31
CA GLN A 98 -27.80 -16.27 3.73
C GLN A 98 -27.08 -16.60 2.39
N PRO A 99 -27.85 -17.01 1.35
CA PRO A 99 -27.30 -17.49 0.08
C PRO A 99 -26.38 -16.48 -0.63
N LEU A 100 -26.69 -15.18 -0.53
CA LEU A 100 -25.84 -14.13 -1.11
C LEU A 100 -24.46 -14.04 -0.44
N GLN A 101 -24.38 -14.23 0.88
CA GLN A 101 -23.11 -14.20 1.58
C GLN A 101 -22.28 -15.43 1.23
N ASN A 102 -22.91 -16.60 1.21
CA ASN A 102 -22.26 -17.87 0.85
C ASN A 102 -21.66 -17.79 -0.56
N LEU A 103 -22.45 -17.30 -1.52
CA LEU A 103 -22.01 -17.09 -2.90
C LEU A 103 -20.81 -16.13 -2.98
N LYS A 104 -20.85 -15.01 -2.24
CA LYS A 104 -19.71 -14.07 -2.19
C LYS A 104 -18.47 -14.69 -1.55
N SER A 105 -18.61 -15.56 -0.56
CA SER A 105 -17.46 -16.25 0.07
C SER A 105 -16.81 -17.22 -0.92
N GLN A 106 -17.60 -18.03 -1.62
CA GLN A 106 -17.12 -18.91 -2.70
C GLN A 106 -16.38 -18.12 -3.79
N MET A 107 -16.99 -17.04 -4.29
CA MET A 107 -16.36 -16.21 -5.33
C MET A 107 -15.10 -15.51 -4.83
N ARG A 108 -15.08 -15.00 -3.58
CA ARG A 108 -13.89 -14.38 -2.98
C ARG A 108 -12.73 -15.37 -2.88
N PHE A 109 -13.01 -16.59 -2.45
CA PHE A 109 -11.99 -17.60 -2.32
C PHE A 109 -11.39 -17.96 -3.67
N ARG A 110 -12.24 -18.24 -4.66
CA ARG A 110 -11.81 -18.53 -6.04
C ARG A 110 -11.01 -17.39 -6.63
N LYS A 111 -11.47 -16.15 -6.47
CA LYS A 111 -10.79 -14.97 -7.03
C LYS A 111 -9.43 -14.71 -6.42
N HIS A 112 -9.36 -14.67 -5.09
CA HIS A 112 -8.15 -14.21 -4.39
C HIS A 112 -7.15 -15.34 -4.12
N TYR A 113 -7.60 -16.58 -3.96
CA TYR A 113 -6.75 -17.70 -3.54
C TYR A 113 -6.59 -18.77 -4.62
N MET A 114 -7.56 -18.95 -5.51
CA MET A 114 -7.41 -19.84 -6.68
C MET A 114 -7.01 -19.10 -7.97
N GLY A 115 -6.87 -17.77 -7.93
CA GLY A 115 -6.43 -16.99 -9.08
C GLY A 115 -7.47 -16.79 -10.19
N ALA A 116 -8.76 -16.99 -9.91
CA ALA A 116 -9.86 -16.74 -10.86
C ALA A 116 -10.11 -15.23 -11.04
N LYS A 117 -9.28 -14.57 -11.86
CA LYS A 117 -9.28 -13.11 -12.03
C LYS A 117 -10.54 -12.56 -12.71
N ASP A 118 -11.22 -13.38 -13.49
CA ASP A 118 -12.45 -13.11 -14.25
C ASP A 118 -13.71 -12.95 -13.37
N LEU A 119 -13.70 -13.49 -12.14
CA LEU A 119 -14.85 -13.39 -11.23
C LEU A 119 -15.12 -11.95 -10.77
N ARG A 120 -16.37 -11.52 -10.90
CA ARG A 120 -16.83 -10.20 -10.40
C ARG A 120 -17.47 -10.35 -9.02
N LEU A 121 -16.93 -9.66 -8.01
CA LEU A 121 -17.45 -9.72 -6.63
C LEU A 121 -18.57 -8.71 -6.34
N THR A 122 -18.87 -7.85 -7.30
CA THR A 122 -19.87 -6.79 -7.21
C THR A 122 -21.05 -7.09 -8.13
N GLY A 123 -22.27 -7.04 -7.59
CA GLY A 123 -23.47 -7.28 -8.37
C GLY A 123 -24.65 -7.66 -7.48
N ASN A 124 -25.82 -7.78 -8.11
CA ASN A 124 -26.97 -8.42 -7.49
C ASN A 124 -26.77 -9.95 -7.43
N PHE A 125 -27.64 -10.64 -6.70
CA PHE A 125 -27.54 -12.09 -6.53
C PHE A 125 -27.47 -12.85 -7.87
N ARG A 126 -28.33 -12.49 -8.83
CA ARG A 126 -28.37 -13.15 -10.16
C ARG A 126 -27.08 -13.02 -10.93
N MET A 127 -26.46 -11.83 -10.94
CA MET A 127 -25.17 -11.59 -11.60
C MET A 127 -24.05 -12.40 -10.98
N LEU A 128 -24.00 -12.47 -9.65
CA LEU A 128 -22.98 -13.25 -8.94
C LEU A 128 -23.16 -14.75 -9.20
N TYR A 129 -24.41 -15.23 -9.23
CA TYR A 129 -24.72 -16.63 -9.49
C TYR A 129 -24.32 -17.01 -10.91
N HIS A 130 -24.76 -16.22 -11.89
CA HIS A 130 -24.37 -16.39 -13.29
C HIS A 130 -22.85 -16.39 -13.47
N SER A 131 -22.14 -15.41 -12.88
CA SER A 131 -20.68 -15.35 -12.96
C SER A 131 -20.00 -16.58 -12.38
N LEU A 132 -20.53 -17.14 -11.29
CA LEU A 132 -19.96 -18.36 -10.70
C LEU A 132 -20.29 -19.60 -11.56
N CYS A 133 -21.51 -19.72 -12.07
CA CYS A 133 -21.90 -20.79 -12.98
C CYS A 133 -21.04 -20.80 -14.26
N CYS A 134 -20.84 -19.65 -14.90
CA CYS A 134 -19.98 -19.54 -16.08
C CYS A 134 -18.54 -19.97 -15.77
N HIS A 135 -18.00 -19.54 -14.63
CA HIS A 135 -16.65 -19.92 -14.20
C HIS A 135 -16.52 -21.43 -13.92
N LEU A 136 -17.58 -22.05 -13.41
CA LEU A 136 -17.65 -23.50 -13.17
C LEU A 136 -18.01 -24.31 -14.42
N GLY A 137 -18.29 -23.65 -15.56
CA GLY A 137 -18.66 -24.31 -16.81
C GLY A 137 -20.10 -24.84 -16.85
N PHE A 138 -21.00 -24.31 -16.01
CA PHE A 138 -22.42 -24.67 -16.05
C PHE A 138 -23.18 -23.76 -17.00
N GLU A 139 -24.07 -24.35 -17.81
CA GLU A 139 -25.11 -23.59 -18.49
C GLU A 139 -26.04 -22.96 -17.45
N SER A 140 -26.13 -21.65 -17.47
CA SER A 140 -27.12 -20.91 -16.69
C SER A 140 -28.19 -20.36 -17.63
N ASP A 141 -29.46 -20.56 -17.26
CA ASP A 141 -30.62 -20.06 -18.02
C ASP A 141 -30.81 -18.53 -17.93
N ILE A 142 -29.80 -17.80 -17.45
CA ILE A 142 -29.85 -16.36 -17.24
C ILE A 142 -29.22 -15.66 -18.45
N ASP A 143 -30.07 -15.01 -19.25
CA ASP A 143 -29.69 -14.24 -20.41
C ASP A 143 -28.82 -13.02 -20.01
N SER A 144 -27.64 -12.89 -20.64
CA SER A 144 -26.51 -12.04 -20.26
C SER A 144 -26.69 -10.54 -20.58
N THR A 145 -27.91 -10.07 -20.89
CA THR A 145 -28.12 -8.73 -21.47
C THR A 145 -28.18 -7.56 -20.49
N GLN A 146 -27.89 -7.75 -19.19
CA GLN A 146 -27.76 -6.61 -18.27
C GLN A 146 -26.33 -6.06 -18.24
N GLU A 147 -26.13 -4.99 -19.01
CA GLU A 147 -25.02 -4.06 -18.80
C GLU A 147 -24.94 -3.63 -17.32
N PRO A 148 -23.72 -3.51 -16.77
CA PRO A 148 -23.55 -3.07 -15.39
C PRO A 148 -24.12 -1.66 -15.21
N PRO A 149 -24.65 -1.31 -14.02
CA PRO A 149 -25.03 0.06 -13.73
C PRO A 149 -23.82 0.97 -13.88
N SER A 150 -23.80 1.75 -14.97
CA SER A 150 -22.77 2.73 -15.25
C SER A 150 -22.88 3.86 -14.23
N LYS A 151 -21.81 4.04 -13.47
CA LYS A 151 -21.46 5.19 -12.61
C LYS A 151 -22.53 5.64 -11.60
N ARG A 152 -22.21 5.47 -10.31
CA ARG A 152 -22.78 6.27 -9.21
C ARG A 152 -22.78 7.75 -9.62
N ARG A 153 -23.96 8.38 -9.70
CA ARG A 153 -24.05 9.84 -9.65
C ARG A 153 -23.46 10.29 -8.32
N LYS A 154 -22.47 11.18 -8.35
CA LYS A 154 -22.16 12.04 -7.22
C LYS A 154 -23.43 12.83 -6.94
N ILE A 155 -24.02 12.62 -5.75
CA ILE A 155 -25.01 13.55 -5.23
C ILE A 155 -24.17 14.74 -4.78
N ASP A 156 -24.15 15.80 -5.58
CA ASP A 156 -23.62 17.09 -5.16
C ASP A 156 -24.55 17.64 -4.09
N ILE A 157 -24.17 17.46 -2.83
CA ILE A 157 -24.69 18.30 -1.75
C ILE A 157 -23.91 19.61 -1.87
N SER A 158 -24.43 20.52 -2.69
CA SER A 158 -23.96 21.90 -2.77
C SER A 158 -24.38 22.65 -1.51
N GLY A 159 -23.40 23.14 -0.75
CA GLY A 159 -23.63 24.11 0.32
C GLY A 159 -22.40 24.38 1.17
N ASN A 160 -21.56 25.32 0.71
CA ASN A 160 -20.69 26.24 1.46
C ASN A 160 -19.69 25.64 2.48
N GLU A 161 -18.36 25.84 2.46
CA GLU A 161 -17.47 26.89 1.95
C GLU A 161 -16.02 26.33 1.84
N SER A 162 -15.27 26.89 0.89
CA SER A 162 -13.88 26.69 0.40
C SER A 162 -12.72 26.64 1.43
N PRO A 163 -11.42 26.64 1.01
CA PRO A 163 -10.68 25.74 0.11
C PRO A 163 -9.31 25.28 0.70
N SER A 164 -8.69 24.23 0.17
CA SER A 164 -7.26 24.24 -0.24
C SER A 164 -6.71 22.87 -0.68
N GLU A 165 -6.15 22.88 -1.89
CA GLU A 165 -4.95 22.16 -2.38
C GLU A 165 -4.97 20.61 -2.33
N SER A 166 -5.35 19.94 -3.41
CA SER A 166 -4.51 19.56 -4.57
C SER A 166 -3.29 18.71 -4.23
N SER A 167 -3.39 17.40 -4.46
CA SER A 167 -2.51 16.69 -5.41
C SER A 167 -2.88 15.20 -5.44
N ASP A 168 -3.43 14.82 -6.58
CA ASP A 168 -3.55 13.44 -7.03
C ASP A 168 -2.16 12.81 -7.13
N LEU A 169 -1.95 11.69 -6.46
CA LEU A 169 -0.87 10.76 -6.78
C LEU A 169 -1.51 9.45 -7.25
N ASP A 170 -1.70 9.43 -8.57
CA ASP A 170 -1.81 8.24 -9.40
C ASP A 170 -0.47 7.49 -9.30
N LEU A 171 -0.48 6.29 -8.73
CA LEU A 171 0.69 5.40 -8.66
C LEU A 171 0.32 4.05 -9.24
N ASN A 172 0.27 4.02 -10.57
CA ASN A 172 0.55 2.82 -11.37
C ASN A 172 1.59 3.22 -12.41
N GLN A 173 2.83 2.77 -12.21
CA GLN A 173 3.73 2.50 -13.32
C GLN A 173 4.72 1.42 -12.89
N ASP A 174 4.72 0.37 -13.71
CA ASP A 174 5.59 -0.79 -13.73
C ASP A 174 7.07 -0.40 -13.77
N GLU A 175 7.92 -1.16 -13.06
CA GLU A 175 9.27 -1.58 -13.50
C GLU A 175 9.50 -2.95 -12.86
N GLU A 176 9.28 -4.03 -13.62
CA GLU A 176 10.24 -4.74 -14.48
C GLU A 176 11.31 -5.56 -13.74
N GLU A 177 11.59 -6.68 -14.39
CA GLU A 177 12.37 -7.84 -14.01
C GLU A 177 13.73 -7.53 -13.38
N SER A 178 14.13 -8.38 -12.42
CA SER A 178 15.56 -8.65 -12.21
C SER A 178 15.75 -10.14 -12.30
N GLU A 179 16.21 -10.55 -13.48
CA GLU A 179 16.76 -11.86 -13.77
C GLU A 179 17.90 -12.17 -12.79
N SER A 180 17.84 -13.36 -12.21
CA SER A 180 18.92 -13.91 -11.40
C SER A 180 20.00 -14.48 -12.32
N GLU A 181 21.12 -13.77 -12.45
CA GLU A 181 22.38 -14.36 -12.93
C GLU A 181 22.83 -15.42 -11.90
N SER A 182 22.85 -16.67 -12.37
CA SER A 182 23.46 -17.80 -11.66
C SER A 182 24.78 -18.08 -12.35
N ASP A 183 25.88 -17.71 -11.69
CA ASP A 183 27.22 -18.14 -12.06
C ASP A 183 27.37 -19.63 -11.72
N SER A 184 27.29 -20.47 -12.74
CA SER A 184 27.79 -21.83 -12.74
C SER A 184 28.82 -21.98 -13.86
N GLU A 185 29.93 -22.66 -13.55
CA GLU A 185 31.14 -22.98 -14.35
C GLU A 185 32.36 -22.12 -13.92
N CYS A 186 33.49 -22.65 -13.43
CA CYS A 186 34.07 -23.99 -13.33
C CYS A 186 34.84 -24.15 -12.00
#